data_AF-A0A1G9ZE65-F1
#
_entry.id   AF-A0A1G9ZE65-F1
#
_cell.length_a   1.000
_cell.length_b   1.000
_cell.length_c   1.000
_cell.angle_alpha   90.00
_cell.angle_beta   90.00
_cell.angle_gamma   90.00
#
_symmetry.space_group_name_H-M   'P 1'
#
loop_
_entity.id
_entity.type
_entity.pdbx_description
1 polymer ?
#
loop_
_entity_poly.entity_id
_entity_poly.type
_entity_poly.pdbx_seq_one_letter_code
_entity_poly.pdbx_strand_id
1 'polypeptide(L)'
;MKKMLLISFAGVIGLSAGGWYIYNELEQFPDAPETKAVENNEDKSGAEQSDENADFSKRMTMKEYKDEQEEETKDPVDNEEQSSLPEQSEEDRVYFMEGKYFDLTLSEEENELQFQEGKAEEAAEVIAELHNSFNEIAGYGGAETLQFKEYKENEYKQIQEDASYLKEDLVAQSRLLIDLEFLYRMNQFAVHYEDRMAIRYAHRIIHDLDIHINDNGTDTSKKIWGITQAFGSKEGIQRMHRYIENQ
;
A
#
# COMPACT_ATOMS: atom_id res chain seq x y z
N MET A 1 -15.72 -38.32 -49.03
CA MET A 1 -17.02 -37.82 -48.55
C MET A 1 -16.91 -37.53 -47.06
N LYS A 2 -16.58 -36.29 -46.67
CA LYS A 2 -16.50 -35.87 -45.26
C LYS A 2 -17.85 -35.25 -44.86
N LYS A 3 -18.49 -35.80 -43.83
CA LYS A 3 -19.71 -35.24 -43.23
C LYS A 3 -19.32 -34.13 -42.27
N MET A 4 -19.73 -32.90 -42.55
CA MET A 4 -19.72 -31.79 -41.60
C MET A 4 -20.91 -31.95 -40.66
N LEU A 5 -20.65 -31.99 -39.36
CA LEU A 5 -21.65 -31.93 -38.30
C LEU A 5 -21.74 -30.46 -37.86
N LEU A 6 -22.88 -29.81 -38.15
CA LEU A 6 -23.20 -28.49 -37.64
C LEU A 6 -23.90 -28.68 -36.27
N ILE A 7 -23.25 -28.22 -35.21
CA ILE A 7 -23.84 -28.13 -33.87
C ILE A 7 -24.24 -26.66 -33.67
N SER A 8 -25.55 -26.41 -33.65
CA SER A 8 -26.11 -25.11 -33.30
C SER A 8 -26.10 -24.93 -31.78
N PHE A 9 -25.33 -23.96 -31.29
CA PHE A 9 -25.44 -23.49 -29.91
C PHE A 9 -26.52 -22.39 -29.84
N ALA A 10 -27.62 -22.69 -29.14
CA ALA A 10 -28.60 -21.69 -28.74
C ALA A 10 -28.05 -20.95 -27.51
N GLY A 11 -27.55 -19.74 -27.72
CA GLY A 11 -27.14 -18.84 -26.65
C GLY A 11 -28.37 -18.27 -25.94
N VAL A 12 -28.57 -18.68 -24.69
CA VAL A 12 -29.50 -18.03 -23.75
C VAL A 12 -28.84 -16.74 -23.28
N ILE A 13 -29.40 -15.60 -23.66
CA ILE A 13 -29.03 -14.28 -23.15
C ILE A 13 -29.62 -14.17 -21.74
N GLY A 14 -28.80 -14.44 -20.73
CA GLY A 14 -29.09 -14.10 -19.35
C GLY A 14 -28.71 -12.64 -19.09
N LEU A 15 -29.70 -11.75 -19.07
CA LEU A 15 -29.55 -10.39 -18.54
C LEU A 15 -29.46 -10.49 -17.00
N SER A 16 -28.25 -10.59 -16.46
CA SER A 16 -28.00 -10.29 -15.05
C SER A 16 -27.87 -8.78 -14.91
N ALA A 17 -28.90 -8.15 -14.34
CA ALA A 17 -28.87 -6.78 -13.89
C ALA A 17 -27.89 -6.66 -12.71
N GLY A 18 -26.62 -6.38 -13.00
CA GLY A 18 -25.65 -5.90 -12.03
C GLY A 18 -26.02 -4.47 -11.66
N GLY A 19 -26.53 -4.28 -10.45
CA GLY A 19 -26.80 -2.96 -9.90
C GLY A 19 -25.48 -2.22 -9.70
N TRP A 20 -25.23 -1.23 -10.56
CA TRP A 20 -24.25 -0.19 -10.29
C TRP A 20 -24.74 0.63 -9.10
N TYR A 21 -24.20 0.35 -7.91
CA TYR A 21 -24.32 1.25 -6.77
C TYR A 21 -23.37 2.41 -7.01
N ILE A 22 -23.93 3.52 -7.51
CA ILE A 22 -23.22 4.79 -7.60
C ILE A 22 -23.23 5.38 -6.17
N TYR A 23 -22.15 5.18 -5.41
CA TYR A 23 -21.87 6.00 -4.23
C TYR A 23 -21.28 7.32 -4.70
N ASN A 24 -22.13 8.33 -4.82
CA ASN A 24 -21.75 9.69 -5.19
C ASN A 24 -22.10 10.61 -4.03
N GLU A 25 -21.25 10.69 -3.00
CA GLU A 25 -21.49 11.60 -1.87
C GLU A 25 -20.18 12.04 -1.18
N LEU A 26 -19.60 13.14 -1.70
CA LEU A 26 -18.86 14.20 -0.99
C LEU A 26 -17.56 13.85 -0.22
N GLU A 27 -16.45 13.74 -0.95
CA GLU A 27 -15.08 13.79 -0.40
C GLU A 27 -14.52 15.22 -0.30
N GLN A 28 -15.20 16.11 0.43
CA GLN A 28 -14.58 17.38 0.83
C GLN A 28 -13.91 17.23 2.20
N PHE A 29 -12.71 16.64 2.22
CA PHE A 29 -11.87 16.66 3.40
C PHE A 29 -11.02 17.94 3.44
N PRO A 30 -11.16 18.80 4.47
CA PRO A 30 -10.14 19.79 4.75
C PRO A 30 -8.85 19.04 5.07
N ASP A 31 -7.74 19.50 4.50
CA ASP A 31 -6.42 19.00 4.91
C ASP A 31 -6.36 19.20 6.43
N ALA A 32 -6.26 18.10 7.19
CA ALA A 32 -6.05 18.19 8.63
C ALA A 32 -4.82 19.09 8.81
N PRO A 33 -4.90 20.14 9.65
CA PRO A 33 -3.77 21.04 9.82
C PRO A 33 -2.58 20.20 10.27
N GLU A 34 -1.51 20.24 9.48
CA GLU A 34 -0.23 19.61 9.84
C GLU A 34 0.08 20.02 11.27
N THR A 35 0.03 19.05 12.19
CA THR A 35 0.28 19.30 13.60
C THR A 35 1.72 19.74 13.71
N LYS A 36 1.93 21.06 13.89
CA LYS A 36 3.21 21.58 14.33
C LYS A 36 3.55 20.87 15.62
N ALA A 37 4.71 20.21 15.64
CA ALA A 37 5.31 19.63 16.82
C ALA A 37 5.21 20.65 17.97
N VAL A 38 4.45 20.28 19.00
CA VAL A 38 4.31 21.09 20.21
C VAL A 38 5.62 20.92 20.97
N GLU A 39 6.37 22.02 21.06
CA GLU A 39 7.53 22.13 21.95
C GLU A 39 7.11 21.83 23.40
N ASN A 40 7.80 20.85 23.98
CA ASN A 40 7.74 20.49 25.39
C ASN A 40 8.06 21.71 26.27
N ASN A 41 7.11 22.11 27.11
CA ASN A 41 7.44 22.84 28.32
C ASN A 41 7.30 21.91 29.51
N GLU A 42 8.45 21.62 30.11
CA GLU A 42 8.60 21.02 31.41
C GLU A 42 7.80 21.81 32.45
N ASP A 43 6.98 21.12 33.24
CA ASP A 43 6.69 21.64 34.57
C ASP A 43 6.70 20.51 35.62
N LYS A 44 7.54 20.72 36.63
CA LYS A 44 7.88 19.81 37.71
C LYS A 44 7.01 20.11 38.92
N SER A 45 6.24 19.13 39.37
CA SER A 45 5.93 18.86 40.79
C SER A 45 5.18 17.52 40.84
N GLY A 46 5.42 16.55 41.72
CA GLY A 46 6.04 16.53 43.04
C GLY A 46 5.03 15.97 44.05
N ALA A 47 5.14 14.67 44.39
CA ALA A 47 4.68 13.96 45.62
C ALA A 47 4.44 12.48 45.28
N GLU A 48 5.27 11.51 45.67
CA GLU A 48 5.47 10.84 46.97
C GLU A 48 4.34 9.90 47.46
N GLN A 49 4.78 8.67 47.81
CA GLN A 49 4.18 7.63 48.68
C GLN A 49 3.08 6.72 48.08
N SER A 50 3.03 5.40 48.31
CA SER A 50 3.80 4.47 49.16
C SER A 50 3.38 3.02 48.86
N ASP A 51 4.34 2.10 49.00
CA ASP A 51 4.28 0.78 49.63
C ASP A 51 3.37 -0.39 49.18
N GLU A 52 4.08 -1.50 48.98
CA GLU A 52 3.80 -2.87 49.40
C GLU A 52 2.59 -3.62 48.81
N ASN A 53 2.89 -4.63 47.99
CA ASN A 53 2.53 -5.99 48.39
C ASN A 53 3.37 -7.06 47.71
N ALA A 54 3.57 -8.10 48.50
CA ALA A 54 4.53 -9.17 48.38
C ALA A 54 4.06 -10.33 47.47
N ASP A 55 5.07 -11.07 46.99
CA ASP A 55 5.15 -12.53 47.05
C ASP A 55 4.06 -13.35 46.34
N PHE A 56 4.41 -13.85 45.15
CA PHE A 56 3.97 -15.18 44.75
C PHE A 56 5.07 -15.92 43.99
N SER A 57 6.03 -16.44 44.76
CA SER A 57 6.86 -17.55 44.29
C SER A 57 5.99 -18.79 44.07
N LYS A 58 6.18 -19.48 42.94
CA LYS A 58 6.65 -20.89 42.88
C LYS A 58 5.93 -21.77 41.84
N ARG A 59 6.78 -22.43 41.01
CA ARG A 59 6.63 -23.75 40.37
C ARG A 59 5.71 -23.90 39.14
N MET A 60 6.32 -24.22 37.99
CA MET A 60 6.50 -25.60 37.48
C MET A 60 7.09 -25.53 36.05
N THR A 61 8.35 -25.91 35.86
CA THR A 61 8.90 -27.24 35.47
C THR A 61 9.34 -27.25 34.00
N MET A 62 10.67 -27.28 33.85
CA MET A 62 11.41 -27.70 32.66
C MET A 62 10.82 -28.98 32.05
N LYS A 63 10.68 -29.00 30.73
CA LYS A 63 10.79 -30.22 29.95
C LYS A 63 11.94 -30.07 28.95
N GLU A 64 12.90 -30.94 29.17
CA GLU A 64 13.90 -31.53 28.29
C GLU A 64 13.97 -31.02 26.85
N TYR A 65 15.07 -30.32 26.56
CA TYR A 65 15.74 -30.36 25.28
C TYR A 65 16.69 -31.56 25.27
N LYS A 66 16.67 -32.33 24.19
CA LYS A 66 17.76 -33.25 23.85
C LYS A 66 18.01 -33.18 22.35
N ASP A 67 19.28 -32.89 22.05
CA ASP A 67 19.97 -32.94 20.77
C ASP A 67 19.70 -34.22 19.98
N GLU A 68 19.73 -34.13 18.65
CA GLU A 68 20.85 -34.68 17.86
C GLU A 68 20.83 -34.13 16.41
N GLN A 69 22.02 -33.72 15.98
CA GLN A 69 22.40 -33.17 14.67
C GLN A 69 22.56 -34.29 13.62
N GLU A 70 22.46 -33.91 12.33
CA GLU A 70 23.42 -34.18 11.23
C GLU A 70 22.67 -33.89 9.90
N GLU A 71 22.95 -32.76 9.26
CA GLU A 71 24.00 -32.56 8.24
C GLU A 71 23.61 -33.16 6.87
N GLU A 72 23.07 -32.34 5.97
CA GLU A 72 23.39 -32.48 4.54
C GLU A 72 23.37 -31.12 3.85
N THR A 73 24.52 -30.82 3.27
CA THR A 73 24.94 -29.62 2.56
C THR A 73 24.38 -29.58 1.15
N LYS A 74 23.81 -28.44 0.71
CA LYS A 74 23.97 -27.88 -0.66
C LYS A 74 23.79 -26.35 -0.65
N ASP A 75 24.89 -25.70 -1.00
CA ASP A 75 25.07 -24.27 -1.29
C ASP A 75 24.30 -23.80 -2.55
N PRO A 76 24.25 -22.48 -2.82
CA PRO A 76 23.03 -21.74 -3.11
C PRO A 76 22.73 -21.63 -4.61
N VAL A 77 21.44 -21.50 -4.94
CA VAL A 77 21.03 -20.98 -6.24
C VAL A 77 20.84 -19.48 -6.06
N ASP A 78 21.90 -18.74 -6.39
CA ASP A 78 21.80 -17.33 -6.76
C ASP A 78 20.77 -17.21 -7.88
N ASN A 79 19.60 -16.68 -7.52
CA ASN A 79 18.74 -16.01 -8.47
C ASN A 79 18.53 -14.60 -7.92
N GLU A 80 19.63 -13.85 -7.85
CA GLU A 80 19.56 -12.40 -7.94
C GLU A 80 18.98 -12.11 -9.32
N GLU A 81 17.66 -12.00 -9.37
CA GLU A 81 16.97 -11.33 -10.44
C GLU A 81 17.45 -9.88 -10.37
N GLN A 82 18.50 -9.65 -11.16
CA GLN A 82 19.18 -8.39 -11.34
C GLN A 82 18.17 -7.43 -11.96
N SER A 83 17.35 -6.85 -11.10
CA SER A 83 16.53 -5.68 -11.35
C SER A 83 17.46 -4.63 -11.91
N SER A 84 17.44 -4.49 -13.23
CA SER A 84 18.15 -3.47 -13.98
C SER A 84 17.46 -2.13 -13.79
N LEU A 85 17.30 -1.70 -12.54
CA LEU A 85 17.04 -0.32 -12.25
C LEU A 85 18.34 0.45 -12.52
N PRO A 86 18.25 1.63 -13.15
CA PRO A 86 19.43 2.46 -13.38
C PRO A 86 20.18 2.69 -12.06
N GLU A 87 21.51 2.79 -12.16
CA GLU A 87 22.43 3.10 -11.05
C GLU A 87 22.13 4.51 -10.52
N GLN A 88 21.04 4.63 -9.76
CA GLN A 88 20.52 5.86 -9.16
C GLN A 88 21.32 6.17 -7.89
N SER A 89 21.58 7.46 -7.65
CA SER A 89 22.34 7.92 -6.49
C SER A 89 21.68 7.47 -5.19
N GLU A 90 22.45 6.80 -4.33
CA GLU A 90 22.00 6.41 -2.99
C GLU A 90 21.56 7.60 -2.12
N GLU A 91 21.91 8.83 -2.53
CA GLU A 91 21.58 10.08 -1.85
C GLU A 91 20.07 10.34 -1.76
N ASP A 92 19.26 9.82 -2.68
CA ASP A 92 17.80 10.05 -2.72
C ASP A 92 16.99 8.90 -2.09
N ARG A 93 17.66 7.97 -1.40
CA ARG A 93 17.00 6.83 -0.73
C ARG A 93 16.78 7.10 0.75
N VAL A 94 15.54 6.98 1.21
CA VAL A 94 15.19 7.03 2.63
C VAL A 94 14.86 5.64 3.15
N TYR A 95 15.77 5.07 3.95
CA TYR A 95 15.61 3.74 4.55
C TYR A 95 14.70 3.79 5.77
N PHE A 96 13.80 2.81 5.86
CA PHE A 96 12.84 2.73 6.97
C PHE A 96 12.78 1.33 7.61
N MET A 97 13.37 0.31 6.97
CA MET A 97 13.67 -0.99 7.58
C MET A 97 14.93 -1.57 6.92
N GLU A 98 15.46 -2.67 7.47
CA GLU A 98 16.53 -3.42 6.83
C GLU A 98 16.12 -3.85 5.41
N GLY A 99 16.87 -3.38 4.41
CA GLY A 99 16.61 -3.65 3.00
C GLY A 99 15.41 -2.90 2.38
N LYS A 100 14.70 -2.04 3.13
CA LYS A 100 13.54 -1.29 2.62
C LYS A 100 13.76 0.21 2.69
N TYR A 101 13.50 0.87 1.57
CA TYR A 101 13.71 2.30 1.39
C TYR A 101 12.61 2.89 0.52
N PHE A 102 12.45 4.20 0.52
CA PHE A 102 11.77 4.95 -0.55
C PHE A 102 12.82 5.51 -1.49
N ASP A 103 12.58 5.41 -2.80
CA ASP A 103 13.38 6.12 -3.80
C ASP A 103 12.67 7.42 -4.14
N LEU A 104 13.20 8.55 -3.67
CA LEU A 104 12.55 9.85 -3.79
C LEU A 104 12.85 10.55 -5.11
N THR A 105 13.53 9.86 -6.04
CA THR A 105 13.82 10.38 -7.38
C THR A 105 12.51 10.56 -8.16
N LEU A 106 12.36 11.70 -8.84
CA LEU A 106 11.27 11.88 -9.79
C LEU A 106 11.53 11.03 -11.03
N SER A 107 10.50 10.37 -11.54
CA SER A 107 10.66 9.48 -12.68
C SER A 107 10.98 10.25 -13.96
N GLU A 108 11.94 9.74 -14.73
CA GLU A 108 12.23 10.18 -16.11
C GLU A 108 11.55 9.28 -17.16
N GLU A 109 10.70 8.34 -16.73
CA GLU A 109 9.97 7.44 -17.63
C GLU A 109 8.97 8.22 -18.51
N GLU A 110 9.08 8.05 -19.83
CA GLU A 110 8.22 8.74 -20.79
C GLU A 110 6.76 8.25 -20.69
N ASN A 111 6.56 6.96 -20.41
CA ASN A 111 5.24 6.34 -20.36
C ASN A 111 4.59 6.55 -18.98
N GLU A 112 3.43 7.21 -18.96
CA GLU A 112 2.60 7.38 -17.75
C GLU A 112 2.05 6.04 -17.26
N LEU A 113 1.48 5.30 -18.20
CA LEU A 113 0.69 4.12 -17.94
C LEU A 113 1.02 3.07 -18.99
N GLN A 114 1.50 1.92 -18.53
CA GLN A 114 1.75 0.77 -19.37
C GLN A 114 1.36 -0.50 -18.63
N PHE A 115 0.47 -1.28 -19.23
CA PHE A 115 0.05 -2.58 -18.72
C PHE A 115 0.75 -3.70 -19.47
N GLN A 116 0.82 -4.88 -18.84
CA GLN A 116 1.16 -6.10 -19.56
C GLN A 116 0.10 -6.41 -20.63
N GLU A 117 0.49 -7.20 -21.64
CA GLU A 117 -0.39 -7.47 -22.79
C GLU A 117 -1.71 -8.13 -22.34
N GLY A 118 -2.83 -7.49 -22.66
CA GLY A 118 -4.16 -7.98 -22.31
C GLY A 118 -4.54 -7.82 -20.83
N LYS A 119 -3.73 -7.13 -20.01
CA LYS A 119 -3.93 -6.99 -18.57
C LYS A 119 -4.57 -5.68 -18.10
N ALA A 120 -4.86 -4.75 -19.02
CA ALA A 120 -5.36 -3.43 -18.66
C ALA A 120 -6.69 -3.45 -17.89
N GLU A 121 -7.67 -4.26 -18.31
CA GLU A 121 -8.98 -4.36 -17.64
C GLU A 121 -8.85 -4.98 -16.25
N GLU A 122 -8.04 -6.02 -16.12
CA GLU A 122 -7.75 -6.67 -14.84
C GLU A 122 -7.01 -5.74 -13.88
N ALA A 123 -6.03 -4.98 -14.37
CA ALA A 123 -5.32 -3.98 -13.58
C ALA A 123 -6.28 -2.90 -13.04
N ALA A 124 -7.22 -2.46 -13.89
CA ALA A 124 -8.22 -1.46 -13.54
C ALA A 124 -9.18 -1.99 -12.44
N GLU A 125 -9.58 -3.25 -12.52
CA GLU A 125 -10.40 -3.91 -11.48
C GLU A 125 -9.64 -3.99 -10.14
N VAL A 126 -8.40 -4.47 -10.14
CA VAL A 126 -7.58 -4.57 -8.91
C VAL A 126 -7.32 -3.18 -8.30
N ILE A 127 -7.13 -2.14 -9.12
CA ILE A 127 -7.01 -0.75 -8.63
C ILE A 127 -8.28 -0.30 -7.92
N ALA A 128 -9.46 -0.59 -8.47
CA ALA A 128 -10.73 -0.24 -7.85
C ALA A 128 -10.95 -1.02 -6.54
N GLU A 129 -10.57 -2.31 -6.49
CA GLU A 129 -10.64 -3.13 -5.28
C GLU A 129 -9.71 -2.62 -4.17
N LEU A 130 -8.48 -2.25 -4.53
CA LEU A 130 -7.54 -1.61 -3.60
C LEU A 130 -8.10 -0.27 -3.09
N HIS A 131 -8.64 0.58 -3.97
CA HIS A 131 -9.27 1.83 -3.56
C HIS A 131 -10.43 1.58 -2.58
N ASN A 132 -11.31 0.62 -2.86
CA ASN A 132 -12.40 0.25 -1.95
C ASN A 132 -11.88 -0.24 -0.58
N SER A 133 -10.82 -1.05 -0.58
CA SER A 133 -10.18 -1.52 0.65
C SER A 133 -9.66 -0.35 1.49
N PHE A 134 -8.97 0.61 0.86
CA PHE A 134 -8.52 1.81 1.55
C PHE A 134 -9.66 2.74 1.99
N ASN A 135 -10.78 2.77 1.28
CA ASN A 135 -11.97 3.49 1.73
C ASN A 135 -12.54 2.91 3.03
N GLU A 136 -12.59 1.59 3.17
CA GLU A 136 -13.04 0.94 4.41
C GLU A 136 -12.13 1.26 5.60
N ILE A 137 -10.83 1.35 5.37
CA ILE A 137 -9.81 1.57 6.41
C ILE A 137 -9.67 3.06 6.77
N ALA A 138 -9.53 3.90 5.75
CA ALA A 138 -9.05 5.27 5.87
C ALA A 138 -10.09 6.32 5.45
N GLY A 139 -11.15 5.90 4.74
CA GLY A 139 -12.22 6.77 4.26
C GLY A 139 -12.99 7.44 5.40
N TYR A 140 -13.60 8.59 5.11
CA TYR A 140 -14.48 9.31 6.04
C TYR A 140 -13.88 9.61 7.43
N GLY A 141 -12.55 9.75 7.50
CA GLY A 141 -11.83 9.99 8.76
C GLY A 141 -11.41 8.71 9.50
N GLY A 142 -11.67 7.52 8.93
CA GLY A 142 -11.30 6.22 9.49
C GLY A 142 -9.80 6.10 9.83
N ALA A 143 -8.94 6.80 9.07
CA ALA A 143 -7.51 6.86 9.35
C ALA A 143 -7.18 7.38 10.76
N GLU A 144 -7.97 8.30 11.32
CA GLU A 144 -7.74 8.84 12.68
C GLU A 144 -8.04 7.82 13.78
N THR A 145 -8.97 6.90 13.50
CA THR A 145 -9.41 5.87 14.44
C THR A 145 -8.79 4.51 14.17
N LEU A 146 -7.97 4.39 13.12
CA LEU A 146 -7.36 3.15 12.69
C LEU A 146 -6.61 2.47 13.85
N GLN A 147 -6.96 1.20 14.07
CA GLN A 147 -6.28 0.31 15.01
C GLN A 147 -5.28 -0.54 14.23
N PHE A 148 -4.00 -0.17 14.26
CA PHE A 148 -2.95 -0.85 13.47
C PHE A 148 -2.83 -2.34 13.75
N LYS A 149 -3.11 -2.77 14.98
CA LYS A 149 -3.14 -4.18 15.32
C LYS A 149 -4.20 -4.94 14.52
N GLU A 150 -5.43 -4.44 14.49
CA GLU A 150 -6.53 -5.04 13.73
C GLU A 150 -6.24 -4.98 12.23
N TYR A 151 -5.75 -3.83 11.76
CA TYR A 151 -5.34 -3.64 10.38
C TYR A 151 -4.32 -4.68 9.91
N LYS A 152 -3.29 -4.90 10.73
CA LYS A 152 -2.22 -5.86 10.45
C LYS A 152 -2.72 -7.31 10.44
N GLU A 153 -3.71 -7.63 11.27
CA GLU A 153 -4.27 -8.98 11.41
C GLU A 153 -5.27 -9.32 10.28
N ASN A 154 -5.99 -8.32 9.75
CA ASN A 154 -7.12 -8.56 8.85
C ASN A 154 -6.87 -8.11 7.40
N GLU A 155 -6.59 -6.83 7.15
CA GLU A 155 -6.60 -6.26 5.80
C GLU A 155 -5.19 -6.10 5.19
N TYR A 156 -4.16 -5.89 6.02
CA TYR A 156 -2.81 -5.59 5.56
C TYR A 156 -2.26 -6.62 4.58
N LYS A 157 -2.45 -7.91 4.89
CA LYS A 157 -1.91 -9.00 4.06
C LYS A 157 -2.53 -8.97 2.66
N GLN A 158 -3.85 -8.86 2.57
CA GLN A 158 -4.57 -8.83 1.30
C GLN A 158 -4.14 -7.63 0.45
N ILE A 159 -4.09 -6.43 1.04
CA ILE A 159 -3.65 -5.22 0.35
C ILE A 159 -2.21 -5.35 -0.17
N GLN A 160 -1.31 -5.96 0.60
CA GLN A 160 0.06 -6.19 0.15
C GLN A 160 0.13 -7.20 -1.01
N GLU A 161 -0.67 -8.27 -0.95
CA GLU A 161 -0.77 -9.27 -2.02
C GLU A 161 -1.32 -8.65 -3.30
N ASP A 162 -2.39 -7.87 -3.22
CA ASP A 162 -3.01 -7.21 -4.38
C ASP A 162 -2.10 -6.13 -4.98
N ALA A 163 -1.43 -5.33 -4.14
CA ALA A 163 -0.46 -4.35 -4.62
C ALA A 163 0.77 -5.02 -5.28
N SER A 164 1.23 -6.16 -4.75
CA SER A 164 2.31 -6.95 -5.37
C SER A 164 1.86 -7.52 -6.71
N TYR A 165 0.68 -8.14 -6.75
CA TYR A 165 0.11 -8.71 -7.98
C TYR A 165 -0.05 -7.67 -9.08
N LEU A 166 -0.61 -6.50 -8.74
CA LEU A 166 -0.77 -5.40 -9.68
C LEU A 166 0.59 -4.94 -10.24
N LYS A 167 1.61 -4.83 -9.39
CA LYS A 167 2.96 -4.40 -9.76
C LYS A 167 3.70 -5.43 -10.62
N GLU A 168 3.62 -6.71 -10.26
CA GLU A 168 4.46 -7.78 -10.82
C GLU A 168 3.83 -8.44 -12.05
N ASP A 169 2.51 -8.60 -12.07
CA ASP A 169 1.79 -9.40 -13.08
C ASP A 169 0.92 -8.57 -14.04
N LEU A 170 0.56 -7.34 -13.69
CA LEU A 170 -0.42 -6.56 -14.46
C LEU A 170 0.16 -5.29 -15.09
N VAL A 171 1.15 -4.68 -14.46
CA VAL A 171 1.78 -3.44 -14.91
C VAL A 171 3.15 -3.71 -15.54
N ALA A 172 3.50 -2.92 -16.56
CA ALA A 172 4.81 -2.92 -17.19
C ALA A 172 5.57 -1.63 -16.84
N GLN A 173 6.85 -1.56 -17.21
CA GLN A 173 7.72 -0.41 -16.91
C GLN A 173 7.06 0.92 -17.34
N SER A 174 6.76 1.77 -16.37
CA SER A 174 6.07 3.05 -16.54
C SER A 174 6.08 3.84 -15.23
N ARG A 175 5.62 5.10 -15.26
CA ARG A 175 5.42 5.90 -14.04
C ARG A 175 4.40 5.27 -13.08
N LEU A 176 3.37 4.61 -13.60
CA LEU A 176 2.42 3.80 -12.80
C LEU A 176 3.13 2.76 -11.94
N LEU A 177 4.14 2.06 -12.46
CA LEU A 177 4.88 1.06 -11.69
C LEU A 177 5.54 1.66 -10.44
N ILE A 178 6.06 2.89 -10.56
CA ILE A 178 6.67 3.62 -9.47
C ILE A 178 5.62 4.03 -8.43
N ASP A 179 4.45 4.46 -8.88
CA ASP A 179 3.32 4.77 -7.98
C ASP A 179 2.89 3.54 -7.16
N LEU A 180 2.86 2.36 -7.79
CA LEU A 180 2.54 1.11 -7.12
C LEU A 180 3.62 0.66 -6.14
N GLU A 181 4.89 0.87 -6.47
CA GLU A 181 5.99 0.63 -5.53
C GLU A 181 5.90 1.56 -4.32
N PHE A 182 5.56 2.85 -4.53
CA PHE A 182 5.31 3.80 -3.44
C PHE A 182 4.11 3.40 -2.59
N LEU A 183 2.99 3.00 -3.20
CA LEU A 183 1.81 2.48 -2.51
C LEU A 183 2.18 1.29 -1.60
N TYR A 184 2.88 0.31 -2.18
CA TYR A 184 3.33 -0.89 -1.50
C TYR A 184 4.19 -0.53 -0.27
N ARG A 185 5.21 0.30 -0.47
CA ARG A 185 6.14 0.75 0.59
C ARG A 185 5.46 1.63 1.64
N MET A 186 4.56 2.53 1.25
CA MET A 186 3.78 3.36 2.19
C MET A 186 2.97 2.50 3.13
N ASN A 187 2.34 1.44 2.61
CA ASN A 187 1.56 0.56 3.45
C ASN A 187 2.44 -0.25 4.42
N GLN A 188 3.64 -0.68 4.00
CA GLN A 188 4.60 -1.31 4.90
C GLN A 188 5.11 -0.36 5.98
N PHE A 189 5.45 0.86 5.58
CA PHE A 189 5.89 1.94 6.47
C PHE A 189 4.81 2.25 7.52
N ALA A 190 3.56 2.39 7.09
CA ALA A 190 2.43 2.63 7.96
C ALA A 190 2.28 1.57 9.05
N VAL A 191 2.37 0.29 8.71
CA VAL A 191 2.28 -0.80 9.70
C VAL A 191 3.51 -0.87 10.60
N HIS A 192 4.70 -0.57 10.07
CA HIS A 192 5.92 -0.61 10.85
C HIS A 192 5.96 0.47 11.94
N TYR A 193 5.56 1.70 11.59
CA TYR A 193 5.60 2.86 12.49
C TYR A 193 4.24 3.23 13.11
N GLU A 194 3.18 2.47 12.80
CA GLU A 194 1.80 2.81 13.15
C GLU A 194 1.41 4.22 12.69
N ASP A 195 1.80 4.57 11.46
CA ASP A 195 1.66 5.90 10.90
C ASP A 195 0.40 6.07 10.03
N ARG A 196 -0.53 6.89 10.52
CA ARG A 196 -1.81 7.20 9.86
C ARG A 196 -1.65 8.09 8.64
N MET A 197 -0.66 8.99 8.63
CA MET A 197 -0.38 9.83 7.47
C MET A 197 0.18 9.00 6.32
N ALA A 198 0.97 7.97 6.61
CA ALA A 198 1.41 7.01 5.59
C ALA A 198 0.22 6.22 4.99
N ILE A 199 -0.75 5.78 5.80
CA ILE A 199 -2.01 5.20 5.29
C ILE A 199 -2.77 6.19 4.41
N ARG A 200 -2.83 7.47 4.81
CA ARG A 200 -3.47 8.50 3.99
C ARG A 200 -2.76 8.68 2.66
N TYR A 201 -1.43 8.66 2.62
CA TYR A 201 -0.69 8.74 1.36
C TYR A 201 -0.91 7.50 0.49
N ALA A 202 -0.89 6.29 1.06
CA ALA A 202 -1.25 5.07 0.35
C ALA A 202 -2.65 5.17 -0.29
N HIS A 203 -3.64 5.60 0.49
CA HIS A 203 -5.00 5.79 -0.02
C HIS A 203 -5.05 6.85 -1.14
N ARG A 204 -4.38 7.99 -0.98
CA ARG A 204 -4.36 9.05 -1.99
C ARG A 204 -3.68 8.60 -3.30
N ILE A 205 -2.64 7.78 -3.22
CA ILE A 205 -1.99 7.22 -4.41
C ILE A 205 -3.01 6.39 -5.18
N ILE A 206 -3.64 5.41 -4.52
CA ILE A 206 -4.58 4.53 -5.21
C ILE A 206 -5.84 5.27 -5.68
N HIS A 207 -6.32 6.25 -4.93
CA HIS A 207 -7.46 7.08 -5.34
C HIS A 207 -7.14 7.91 -6.60
N ASP A 208 -6.00 8.60 -6.64
CA ASP A 208 -5.58 9.35 -7.83
C ASP A 208 -5.48 8.39 -9.03
N LEU A 209 -4.90 7.19 -8.86
CA LEU A 209 -4.82 6.17 -9.91
C LEU A 209 -6.20 5.68 -10.37
N ASP A 210 -7.10 5.36 -9.44
CA ASP A 210 -8.46 4.88 -9.73
C ASP A 210 -9.25 5.91 -10.55
N ILE A 211 -9.19 7.19 -10.17
CA ILE A 211 -9.81 8.26 -10.94
C ILE A 211 -9.32 8.29 -12.39
N HIS A 212 -8.01 8.22 -12.59
CA HIS A 212 -7.44 8.34 -13.93
C HIS A 212 -7.70 7.09 -14.78
N ILE A 213 -7.69 5.90 -14.18
CA ILE A 213 -7.77 4.62 -14.88
C ILE A 213 -9.23 4.16 -15.08
N ASN A 214 -10.07 4.28 -14.05
CA ASN A 214 -11.46 3.81 -14.08
C ASN A 214 -12.47 4.92 -14.45
N ASP A 215 -12.23 6.17 -14.04
CA ASP A 215 -13.14 7.30 -14.32
C ASP A 215 -12.67 8.22 -15.46
N ASN A 216 -11.62 7.79 -16.18
CA ASN A 216 -10.95 8.55 -17.25
C ASN A 216 -10.44 9.94 -16.80
N GLY A 217 -10.25 10.18 -15.51
CA GLY A 217 -9.83 11.47 -14.96
C GLY A 217 -10.84 12.60 -15.13
N THR A 218 -12.10 12.28 -15.47
CA THR A 218 -13.11 13.29 -15.83
C THR A 218 -14.06 13.64 -14.69
N ASP A 219 -14.05 12.87 -13.60
CA ASP A 219 -14.90 13.15 -12.46
C ASP A 219 -14.37 14.34 -11.64
N THR A 220 -14.76 15.54 -12.06
CA THR A 220 -14.41 16.80 -11.36
C THR A 220 -15.02 16.93 -9.96
N SER A 221 -15.91 16.01 -9.56
CA SER A 221 -16.46 15.99 -8.20
C SER A 221 -15.48 15.38 -7.19
N LYS A 222 -14.52 14.57 -7.66
CA LYS A 222 -13.51 13.92 -6.82
C LYS A 222 -12.23 14.76 -6.73
N LYS A 223 -11.62 14.77 -5.55
CA LYS A 223 -10.40 15.55 -5.26
C LYS A 223 -9.17 14.77 -5.72
N ILE A 224 -8.43 15.28 -6.71
CA ILE A 224 -7.12 14.74 -7.06
C ILE A 224 -6.05 15.41 -6.17
N TRP A 225 -5.22 14.63 -5.48
CA TRP A 225 -4.15 15.16 -4.63
C TRP A 225 -2.87 15.46 -5.41
N GLY A 226 -2.70 14.79 -6.55
CA GLY A 226 -1.59 14.99 -7.48
C GLY A 226 -0.27 14.50 -6.91
N ILE A 227 -0.30 13.40 -6.16
CA ILE A 227 0.88 12.81 -5.50
C ILE A 227 1.49 11.64 -6.27
N THR A 228 0.86 11.22 -7.37
CA THR A 228 1.35 10.16 -8.25
C THR A 228 2.38 10.70 -9.26
N GLN A 229 3.37 9.89 -9.63
CA GLN A 229 4.31 10.14 -10.71
C GLN A 229 3.61 10.12 -12.07
N ALA A 230 2.64 9.21 -12.27
CA ALA A 230 1.95 9.07 -13.54
C ALA A 230 1.10 10.30 -13.92
N PHE A 231 0.32 10.82 -12.96
CA PHE A 231 -0.69 11.85 -13.25
C PHE A 231 -0.60 13.10 -12.35
N GLY A 232 0.25 13.06 -11.33
CA GLY A 232 0.34 14.12 -10.35
C GLY A 232 1.21 15.31 -10.77
N SER A 233 1.46 16.16 -9.78
CA SER A 233 2.28 17.36 -9.93
C SER A 233 3.56 17.22 -9.14
N LYS A 234 4.62 17.87 -9.61
CA LYS A 234 5.90 17.92 -8.89
C LYS A 234 5.72 18.40 -7.45
N GLU A 235 4.87 19.40 -7.24
CA GLU A 235 4.58 19.96 -5.92
C GLU A 235 3.89 18.96 -4.99
N GLY A 236 2.95 18.16 -5.52
CA GLY A 236 2.25 17.12 -4.77
C GLY A 236 3.17 15.97 -4.38
N ILE A 237 3.93 15.45 -5.34
CA ILE A 237 4.93 14.39 -5.11
C ILE A 237 5.96 14.85 -4.06
N GLN A 238 6.51 16.06 -4.21
CA GLN A 238 7.48 16.60 -3.26
C GLN A 238 6.89 16.83 -1.85
N ARG A 239 5.58 17.06 -1.73
CA ARG A 239 4.92 17.13 -0.42
C ARG A 239 4.98 15.80 0.30
N MET A 240 4.69 14.71 -0.41
CA MET A 240 4.80 13.35 0.12
C MET A 240 6.26 13.00 0.43
N HIS A 241 7.20 13.33 -0.46
CA HIS A 241 8.63 13.05 -0.25
C HIS A 241 9.16 13.74 1.01
N ARG A 242 8.86 15.05 1.18
CA ARG A 242 9.24 15.78 2.40
C ARG A 242 8.65 15.16 3.67
N TYR A 243 7.45 14.60 3.59
CA TYR A 243 6.89 13.91 4.75
C TYR A 243 7.72 12.67 5.10
N ILE A 244 8.11 11.85 4.11
CA ILE A 244 8.97 10.66 4.31
C ILE A 244 10.35 11.04 4.86
N GLU A 245 10.97 12.10 4.35
CA GLU A 245 12.30 12.56 4.78
C GLU A 245 12.34 13.02 6.25
N ASN A 246 11.20 13.41 6.82
CA ASN A 246 11.11 13.96 8.18
C ASN A 246 10.59 12.95 9.22
N GLN A 247 10.58 11.66 8.91
CA GLN A 247 10.18 10.59 9.84
C GLN A 247 11.30 10.13 10.75
#